data_AF-A0A1B5L7X4-F1
#
_entry.id   AF-A0A1B5L7X4-F1
#
_cell.length_a   1.000
_cell.length_b   1.000
_cell.length_c   1.000
_cell.angle_alpha   90.00
_cell.angle_beta   90.00
_cell.angle_gamma   90.00
#
_symmetry.space_group_name_H-M   'P 1'
#
loop_
_entity.id
_entity.type
_entity.pdbx_description
1 polymer ?
#
loop_
_entity_poly.entity_id
_entity_poly.type
_entity_poly.pdbx_seq_one_letter_code
_entity_poly.pdbx_strand_id
1 'polypeptide(L)'
;MDDAPEDVSQTKKDMFTAKMHSIEEQRTFLGCYCLLSVNSTLFGRQNPLRSQYVDLCCESLKRAREHPSDIFLEHNVRLVQIGEKISEAFGAANDRERGKPYLFLLDDQSRGFREELDSLMESLDRQQQQDRALYSHQVPSEEFDNWERFFTLHYNYLLVRLYEPATFLHQIPEEGGALSTYRSQCLRNCLLAAKAYFDILFTIPPAQYIYQSITFTEQITFVLVITSRLLLLETKDWDVHFARMTMNFLSVVDRLVQRLDASEAERICAVRIFVAEMGVETTAAEMTAEGRLAEMSRKMRWIRTWFETRVNKAELPNQPQEWPVEELENRGARAFGMGTSGPTKYKRRRSGKTDYYARKRLITQAKNKYNAPKYRLVVRFTNKDIITQIVSSEINGDKVLMSAYAHELKAYGIKHGLTNWAAAYATGLLLARRALGKLGLDKDFVGVEEPDGEFTLTEAAETDDGERRPFKVFLDVGLARTSTGARVFGAMKGASDGGILVPHSEKRFPGYDMESKELDSETLSKYIFGGHVAEYMETLADDDEERYQSQFQKYIDDDVEADGLEELYTEAHAAIRADPWKKVDSGAPKKTKEEWKAISKKYRQAKSTKAEKDARVQEKIKAILADE
;
A
#
# COMPACT_ATOMS: atom_id res chain seq x y z
N MET A 1 0.36 31.56 -8.07
CA MET A 1 -0.87 31.85 -8.82
C MET A 1 -1.48 33.02 -8.07
N ASP A 2 -0.92 34.22 -8.26
CA ASP A 2 -1.04 35.30 -7.25
C ASP A 2 -1.48 36.64 -7.85
N ASP A 3 -2.14 36.63 -9.02
CA ASP A 3 -2.67 37.84 -9.66
C ASP A 3 -4.19 37.76 -9.84
N ALA A 4 -4.93 37.72 -8.74
CA ALA A 4 -6.36 38.04 -8.77
C ALA A 4 -6.61 39.27 -7.90
N PRO A 5 -7.42 40.26 -8.36
CA PRO A 5 -7.68 41.50 -7.63
C PRO A 5 -8.27 41.22 -6.24
N GLU A 6 -7.83 42.00 -5.23
CA GLU A 6 -8.15 41.82 -3.81
C GLU A 6 -9.65 41.63 -3.55
N ASP A 7 -10.49 42.36 -4.28
CA ASP A 7 -11.95 42.35 -4.18
C ASP A 7 -12.57 40.97 -4.53
N VAL A 8 -12.00 40.26 -5.52
CA VAL A 8 -12.42 38.90 -5.93
C VAL A 8 -11.88 37.84 -4.96
N SER A 9 -10.75 38.11 -4.31
CA SER A 9 -10.22 37.26 -3.23
C SER A 9 -11.08 37.36 -1.97
N GLN A 10 -11.56 38.57 -1.67
CA GLN A 10 -12.47 38.87 -0.56
C GLN A 10 -13.83 38.22 -0.80
N THR A 11 -14.44 38.40 -1.99
CA THR A 11 -15.73 37.77 -2.32
C THR A 11 -15.66 36.24 -2.36
N LYS A 12 -14.55 35.63 -2.78
CA LYS A 12 -14.35 34.17 -2.69
C LYS A 12 -14.19 33.68 -1.25
N LYS A 13 -13.48 34.43 -0.39
CA LYS A 13 -13.39 34.14 1.05
C LYS A 13 -14.78 34.21 1.70
N ASP A 14 -15.57 35.23 1.37
CA ASP A 14 -16.91 35.46 1.91
C ASP A 14 -17.95 34.44 1.40
N MET A 15 -17.84 34.00 0.14
CA MET A 15 -18.65 32.89 -0.39
C MET A 15 -18.30 31.53 0.25
N PHE A 16 -17.06 31.33 0.69
CA PHE A 16 -16.64 30.10 1.37
C PHE A 16 -17.09 30.07 2.84
N THR A 17 -17.03 31.19 3.56
CA THR A 17 -17.58 31.31 4.93
C THR A 17 -19.10 31.14 4.96
N ALA A 18 -19.83 31.57 3.94
CA ALA A 18 -21.29 31.38 3.83
C ALA A 18 -21.74 29.91 3.63
N LYS A 19 -20.80 28.97 3.41
CA LYS A 19 -21.05 27.52 3.26
C LYS A 19 -20.18 26.65 4.18
N MET A 20 -19.56 27.23 5.21
CA MET A 20 -18.83 26.42 6.18
C MET A 20 -19.81 25.59 7.01
N HIS A 21 -19.38 24.37 7.34
CA HIS A 21 -20.08 23.50 8.28
C HIS A 21 -20.17 24.17 9.66
N SER A 22 -21.09 23.72 10.50
CA SER A 22 -21.20 24.22 11.88
C SER A 22 -19.87 24.06 12.64
N ILE A 23 -19.66 24.88 13.67
CA ILE A 23 -18.42 24.82 14.46
C ILE A 23 -18.24 23.42 15.10
N GLU A 24 -19.32 22.76 15.53
CA GLU A 24 -19.29 21.38 16.02
C GLU A 24 -18.83 20.36 14.97
N GLU A 25 -19.31 20.48 13.73
CA GLU A 25 -18.87 19.64 12.62
C GLU A 25 -17.39 19.90 12.28
N GLN A 26 -16.94 21.16 12.38
CA GLN A 26 -15.54 21.52 12.21
C GLN A 26 -14.65 20.92 13.31
N ARG A 27 -15.06 20.98 14.59
CA ARG A 27 -14.37 20.32 15.72
C ARG A 27 -14.24 18.82 15.46
N THR A 28 -15.33 18.18 15.03
CA THR A 28 -15.36 16.74 14.70
C THR A 28 -14.41 16.40 13.55
N PHE A 29 -14.41 17.22 12.49
CA PHE A 29 -13.51 17.08 11.36
C PHE A 29 -12.04 17.19 11.78
N LEU A 30 -11.69 18.20 12.59
CA LEU A 30 -10.32 18.39 13.10
C LEU A 30 -9.88 17.22 13.99
N GLY A 31 -10.78 16.70 14.84
CA GLY A 31 -10.51 15.49 15.64
C GLY A 31 -10.23 14.26 14.77
N CYS A 32 -11.02 14.05 13.71
CA CYS A 32 -10.79 12.99 12.73
C CYS A 32 -9.46 13.19 11.97
N TYR A 33 -9.10 14.43 11.63
CA TYR A 33 -7.81 14.74 11.01
C TYR A 33 -6.65 14.33 11.92
N CYS A 34 -6.69 14.68 13.21
CA CYS A 34 -5.66 14.29 14.19
C CYS A 34 -5.54 12.76 14.33
N LEU A 35 -6.67 12.05 14.44
CA LEU A 35 -6.68 10.58 14.53
C LEU A 35 -6.09 9.91 13.28
N LEU A 36 -6.46 10.39 12.09
CA LEU A 36 -5.97 9.83 10.83
C LEU A 36 -4.53 10.20 10.53
N SER A 37 -4.04 11.30 11.09
CA SER A 37 -2.65 11.71 10.95
C SER A 37 -1.70 10.69 11.56
N VAL A 38 -1.96 10.26 12.80
CA VAL A 38 -1.15 9.23 13.48
C VAL A 38 -1.12 7.92 12.69
N ASN A 39 -2.27 7.48 12.17
CA ASN A 39 -2.32 6.30 11.31
C ASN A 39 -1.49 6.50 10.02
N SER A 40 -1.57 7.68 9.42
CA SER A 40 -0.90 7.99 8.16
C SER A 40 0.62 8.06 8.33
N THR A 41 1.12 8.71 9.38
CA THR A 41 2.55 8.81 9.70
C THR A 41 3.15 7.44 10.03
N LEU A 42 2.45 6.60 10.80
CA LEU A 42 2.89 5.22 11.10
C LEU A 42 3.09 4.36 9.85
N PHE A 43 2.22 4.51 8.84
CA PHE A 43 2.29 3.72 7.60
C PHE A 43 3.04 4.41 6.46
N GLY A 44 3.67 5.57 6.72
CA GLY A 44 4.37 6.34 5.69
C GLY A 44 3.46 6.78 4.55
N ARG A 45 2.22 7.16 4.87
CA ARG A 45 1.20 7.64 3.93
C ARG A 45 0.83 9.08 4.25
N GLN A 46 0.29 9.77 3.27
CA GLN A 46 -0.31 11.08 3.49
C GLN A 46 -1.69 10.93 4.12
N ASN A 47 -2.02 11.85 5.02
CA ASN A 47 -3.32 11.93 5.65
C ASN A 47 -4.40 12.24 4.60
N PRO A 48 -5.44 11.40 4.46
CA PRO A 48 -6.46 11.58 3.42
C PRO A 48 -7.32 12.83 3.63
N LEU A 49 -7.34 13.41 4.84
CA LEU A 49 -8.05 14.64 5.15
C LEU A 49 -7.19 15.90 4.99
N ARG A 50 -5.89 15.76 4.67
CA ARG A 50 -4.99 16.90 4.45
C ARG A 50 -5.50 17.76 3.30
N SER A 51 -5.88 18.99 3.63
CA SER A 51 -6.43 19.97 2.68
C SER A 51 -6.38 21.36 3.31
N GLN A 52 -6.54 22.41 2.48
CA GLN A 52 -6.67 23.79 2.96
C GLN A 52 -7.88 23.97 3.91
N TYR A 53 -8.85 23.05 3.87
CA TYR A 53 -10.01 23.08 4.75
C TYR A 53 -9.64 22.89 6.23
N VAL A 54 -8.53 22.19 6.54
CA VAL A 54 -8.04 22.04 7.92
C VAL A 54 -7.67 23.41 8.50
N ASP A 55 -6.90 24.20 7.76
CA ASP A 55 -6.48 25.53 8.20
C ASP A 55 -7.66 26.50 8.33
N LEU A 56 -8.63 26.42 7.41
CA LEU A 56 -9.87 27.20 7.50
C LEU A 56 -10.70 26.83 8.73
N CYS A 57 -10.79 25.55 9.08
CA CYS A 57 -11.46 25.11 10.30
C CYS A 57 -10.73 25.61 11.56
N CYS A 58 -9.39 25.55 11.59
CA CYS A 58 -8.60 26.10 12.70
C CYS A 58 -8.83 27.61 12.87
N GLU A 59 -8.81 28.38 11.78
CA GLU A 59 -9.09 29.82 11.84
C GLU A 59 -10.52 30.15 12.29
N SER A 60 -11.49 29.42 11.76
CA SER A 60 -12.90 29.56 12.12
C SER A 60 -13.11 29.25 13.61
N LEU A 61 -12.53 28.15 14.11
CA LEU A 61 -12.59 27.76 15.52
C LEU A 61 -11.94 28.81 16.43
N LYS A 62 -10.78 29.35 16.01
CA LYS A 62 -10.05 30.41 16.74
C LYS A 62 -10.83 31.73 16.80
N ARG A 63 -11.66 32.04 15.79
CA ARG A 63 -12.54 33.22 15.79
C ARG A 63 -13.80 33.00 16.63
N ALA A 64 -14.42 31.82 16.51
CA ALA A 64 -15.68 31.52 17.16
C ALA A 64 -15.53 31.38 18.69
N ARG A 65 -14.46 30.70 19.15
CA ARG A 65 -14.15 30.47 20.58
C ARG A 65 -15.37 30.08 21.42
N GLU A 66 -16.22 29.18 20.93
CA GLU A 66 -17.45 28.83 21.66
C GLU A 66 -17.16 27.92 22.85
N HIS A 67 -16.06 27.16 22.82
CA HIS A 67 -15.67 26.27 23.91
C HIS A 67 -14.23 26.56 24.41
N PRO A 68 -13.95 26.49 25.72
CA PRO A 68 -12.61 26.74 26.28
C PRO A 68 -11.51 25.83 25.71
N SER A 69 -11.87 24.61 25.30
CA SER A 69 -10.95 23.62 24.72
C SER A 69 -10.59 23.89 23.24
N ASP A 70 -11.27 24.82 22.57
CA ASP A 70 -11.09 25.11 21.15
C ASP A 70 -9.66 25.54 20.80
N ILE A 71 -9.03 26.27 21.72
CA ILE A 71 -7.67 26.79 21.57
C ILE A 71 -6.67 25.65 21.64
N PHE A 72 -6.86 24.69 22.55
CA PHE A 72 -6.04 23.48 22.64
C PHE A 72 -6.21 22.60 21.41
N LEU A 73 -7.43 22.47 20.87
CA LEU A 73 -7.66 21.71 19.64
C LEU A 73 -6.93 22.36 18.45
N GLU A 74 -6.99 23.68 18.31
CA GLU A 74 -6.27 24.40 17.26
C GLU A 74 -4.75 24.17 17.34
N HIS A 75 -4.15 24.40 18.51
CA HIS A 75 -2.71 24.21 18.70
C HIS A 75 -2.30 22.73 18.55
N ASN A 76 -3.15 21.78 18.97
CA ASN A 76 -2.88 20.36 18.79
C ASN A 76 -2.87 19.97 17.30
N VAL A 77 -3.81 20.52 16.50
CA VAL A 77 -3.81 20.34 15.04
C VAL A 77 -2.51 20.88 14.43
N ARG A 78 -2.01 22.03 14.91
CA ARG A 78 -0.71 22.57 14.47
C ARG A 78 0.47 21.65 14.81
N LEU A 79 0.51 21.09 16.03
CA LEU A 79 1.51 20.06 16.39
C LEU A 79 1.43 18.84 15.45
N VAL A 80 0.21 18.36 15.16
CA VAL A 80 -0.01 17.26 14.21
C VAL A 80 0.54 17.58 12.82
N GLN A 81 0.26 18.77 12.30
CA GLN A 81 0.78 19.24 11.00
C GLN A 81 2.32 19.26 11.00
N ILE A 82 2.96 19.73 12.08
CA ILE A 82 4.42 19.71 12.23
C ILE A 82 4.93 18.26 12.24
N GLY A 83 4.28 17.35 12.96
CA GLY A 83 4.62 15.93 12.97
C GLY A 83 4.53 15.25 11.59
N GLU A 84 3.54 15.64 10.77
CA GLU A 84 3.44 15.22 9.37
C GLU A 84 4.62 15.76 8.55
N LYS A 85 4.96 17.05 8.67
CA LYS A 85 6.11 17.67 7.98
C LYS A 85 7.44 16.98 8.35
N ILE A 86 7.67 16.72 9.65
CA ILE A 86 8.85 15.99 10.13
C ILE A 86 8.93 14.60 9.50
N SER A 87 7.79 13.89 9.41
CA SER A 87 7.74 12.56 8.79
C SER A 87 7.93 12.59 7.27
N GLU A 88 7.53 13.65 6.59
CA GLU A 88 7.79 13.85 5.16
C GLU A 88 9.26 14.17 4.89
N ALA A 89 9.89 15.00 5.73
CA ALA A 89 11.29 15.40 5.60
C ALA A 89 12.26 14.24 5.88
N PHE A 90 12.03 13.49 6.97
CA PHE A 90 13.01 12.51 7.47
C PHE A 90 12.58 11.04 7.30
N GLY A 91 11.36 10.80 6.83
CA GLY A 91 10.79 9.47 6.64
C GLY A 91 9.92 9.00 7.81
N ALA A 92 9.22 7.87 7.60
CA ALA A 92 8.31 7.30 8.59
C ALA A 92 9.05 6.83 9.86
N ALA A 93 8.31 6.67 10.95
CA ALA A 93 8.85 6.18 12.22
C ALA A 93 9.51 4.81 12.03
N ASN A 94 10.79 4.70 12.43
CA ASN A 94 11.62 3.50 12.24
C ASN A 94 12.08 3.19 10.79
N ASP A 95 12.10 4.16 9.88
CA ASP A 95 12.73 3.99 8.57
C ASP A 95 14.27 3.85 8.72
N ARG A 96 14.81 2.67 8.41
CA ARG A 96 16.22 2.28 8.66
C ARG A 96 17.13 2.47 7.44
N GLU A 97 16.69 3.19 6.41
CA GLU A 97 17.51 3.42 5.22
C GLU A 97 18.76 4.22 5.58
N ARG A 98 19.96 3.60 5.47
CA ARG A 98 21.26 4.16 5.89
C ARG A 98 21.60 5.57 5.35
N GLY A 99 20.90 6.06 4.32
CA GLY A 99 21.10 7.41 3.77
C GLY A 99 20.31 8.53 4.46
N LYS A 100 19.07 8.30 4.92
CA LYS A 100 18.20 9.38 5.44
C LYS A 100 18.62 9.91 6.82
N PRO A 101 18.99 9.06 7.80
CA PRO A 101 19.50 9.54 9.08
C PRO A 101 20.81 10.32 8.95
N TYR A 102 21.63 9.98 7.97
CA TYR A 102 22.87 10.72 7.69
C TYR A 102 22.59 12.08 7.05
N LEU A 103 21.68 12.14 6.08
CA LEU A 103 21.20 13.41 5.49
C LEU A 103 20.56 14.32 6.54
N PHE A 104 19.79 13.76 7.47
CA PHE A 104 19.21 14.51 8.59
C PHE A 104 20.26 15.29 9.39
N LEU A 105 21.45 14.72 9.64
CA LEU A 105 22.52 15.42 10.37
C LEU A 105 23.18 16.54 9.56
N LEU A 106 23.03 16.51 8.23
CA LEU A 106 23.54 17.53 7.31
C LEU A 106 22.50 18.63 7.03
N ASP A 107 21.27 18.44 7.49
CA ASP A 107 20.12 19.29 7.14
C ASP A 107 19.86 20.37 8.19
N ASP A 108 19.71 21.62 7.75
CA ASP A 108 19.37 22.76 8.61
C ASP A 108 17.88 22.79 8.99
N GLN A 109 17.02 22.04 8.28
CA GLN A 109 15.56 21.97 8.55
C GLN A 109 15.23 21.55 9.98
N SER A 110 16.09 20.75 10.64
CA SER A 110 15.91 20.31 12.02
C SER A 110 15.86 21.48 13.02
N ARG A 111 16.60 22.56 12.76
CA ARG A 111 16.54 23.78 13.58
C ARG A 111 15.24 24.52 13.35
N GLY A 112 14.81 24.66 12.10
CA GLY A 112 13.55 25.29 11.74
C GLY A 112 12.34 24.62 12.40
N PHE A 113 12.26 23.28 12.38
CA PHE A 113 11.19 22.56 13.08
C PHE A 113 11.23 22.76 14.59
N ARG A 114 12.42 22.84 15.18
CA ARG A 114 12.57 23.10 16.61
C ARG A 114 12.05 24.50 16.97
N GLU A 115 12.41 25.51 16.20
CA GLU A 115 11.92 26.89 16.40
C GLU A 115 10.40 26.99 16.19
N GLU A 116 9.84 26.29 15.20
CA GLU A 116 8.38 26.23 14.97
C GLU A 116 7.65 25.60 16.17
N LEU A 117 8.19 24.52 16.74
CA LEU A 117 7.64 23.87 17.94
C LEU A 117 7.72 24.78 19.18
N ASP A 118 8.86 25.42 19.41
CA ASP A 118 9.08 26.32 20.55
C ASP A 118 8.16 27.54 20.46
N SER A 119 8.02 28.13 19.27
CA SER A 119 7.12 29.24 19.01
C SER A 119 5.65 28.89 19.27
N LEU A 120 5.23 27.67 18.93
CA LEU A 120 3.88 27.19 19.16
C LEU A 120 3.60 26.97 20.66
N MET A 121 4.57 26.45 21.41
CA MET A 121 4.47 26.31 22.86
C MET A 121 4.31 27.69 23.52
N GLU A 122 5.18 28.64 23.20
CA GLU A 122 5.10 29.99 23.73
C GLU A 122 3.79 30.71 23.35
N SER A 123 3.26 30.45 22.14
CA SER A 123 1.97 30.98 21.70
C SER A 123 0.83 30.45 22.57
N LEU A 124 0.84 29.14 22.87
CA LEU A 124 -0.18 28.54 23.72
C LEU A 124 -0.09 29.10 25.15
N ASP A 125 1.10 29.18 25.73
CA ASP A 125 1.31 29.70 27.10
C ASP A 125 0.74 31.12 27.25
N ARG A 126 1.01 32.00 26.27
CA ARG A 126 0.47 33.37 26.26
C ARG A 126 -1.05 33.40 26.17
N GLN A 127 -1.65 32.57 25.31
CA GLN A 127 -3.11 32.53 25.14
C GLN A 127 -3.79 31.92 26.38
N GLN A 128 -3.24 30.84 26.90
CA GLN A 128 -3.77 30.15 28.07
C GLN A 128 -3.79 31.05 29.32
N GLN A 129 -2.76 31.88 29.54
CA GLN A 129 -2.77 32.85 30.64
C GLN A 129 -3.97 33.81 30.56
N GLN A 130 -4.40 34.17 29.36
CA GLN A 130 -5.57 35.02 29.14
C GLN A 130 -6.88 34.23 29.31
N ASP A 131 -6.96 33.02 28.75
CA ASP A 131 -8.20 32.23 28.73
C ASP A 131 -8.51 31.57 30.08
N ARG A 132 -7.50 31.22 30.89
CA ARG A 132 -7.69 30.72 32.28
C ARG A 132 -8.45 31.74 33.13
N ALA A 133 -8.18 33.03 32.96
CA ALA A 133 -8.91 34.07 33.66
C ALA A 133 -10.36 34.17 33.16
N LEU A 134 -10.56 34.12 31.85
CA LEU A 134 -11.86 34.27 31.19
C LEU A 134 -12.84 33.14 31.53
N TYR A 135 -12.35 31.90 31.58
CA TYR A 135 -13.19 30.70 31.77
C TYR A 135 -13.12 30.10 33.17
N SER A 136 -12.51 30.81 34.12
CA SER A 136 -12.34 30.37 35.52
C SER A 136 -13.65 29.95 36.22
N HIS A 137 -14.79 30.48 35.78
CA HIS A 137 -16.11 30.14 36.30
C HIS A 137 -16.78 28.93 35.63
N GLN A 138 -16.32 28.53 34.43
CA GLN A 138 -16.93 27.49 33.61
C GLN A 138 -16.15 26.17 33.64
N VAL A 139 -14.83 26.25 33.77
CA VAL A 139 -13.94 25.09 33.72
C VAL A 139 -13.04 25.08 34.96
N PRO A 140 -12.99 23.97 35.72
CA PRO A 140 -12.10 23.83 36.86
C PRO A 140 -10.63 24.00 36.47
N SER A 141 -9.82 24.61 37.34
CA SER A 141 -8.38 24.81 37.09
C SER A 141 -7.64 23.51 36.76
N GLU A 142 -8.04 22.39 37.39
CA GLU A 142 -7.44 21.07 37.17
C GLU A 142 -7.64 20.56 35.73
N GLU A 143 -8.75 20.92 35.09
CA GLU A 143 -9.04 20.51 33.72
C GLU A 143 -8.15 21.25 32.71
N PHE A 144 -7.92 22.56 32.93
CA PHE A 144 -6.92 23.33 32.19
C PHE A 144 -5.51 22.77 32.36
N ASP A 145 -5.12 22.39 33.58
CA ASP A 145 -3.82 21.78 33.85
C ASP A 145 -3.66 20.46 33.10
N ASN A 146 -4.74 19.68 32.98
CA ASN A 146 -4.71 18.43 32.23
C ASN A 146 -4.53 18.67 30.72
N TRP A 147 -5.25 19.61 30.12
CA TRP A 147 -5.07 19.95 28.70
C TRP A 147 -3.66 20.43 28.39
N GLU A 148 -3.09 21.26 29.27
CA GLU A 148 -1.69 21.70 29.18
C GLU A 148 -0.73 20.50 29.22
N ARG A 149 -0.87 19.61 30.20
CA ARG A 149 -0.06 18.38 30.28
C ARG A 149 -0.11 17.56 28.99
N PHE A 150 -1.29 17.37 28.40
CA PHE A 150 -1.43 16.63 27.14
C PHE A 150 -0.76 17.33 25.96
N PHE A 151 -0.85 18.66 25.90
CA PHE A 151 -0.16 19.44 24.89
C PHE A 151 1.36 19.33 25.04
N THR A 152 1.89 19.52 26.25
CA THR A 152 3.32 19.41 26.53
C THR A 152 3.86 18.00 26.29
N LEU A 153 3.05 16.96 26.53
CA LEU A 153 3.41 15.59 26.14
C LEU A 153 3.55 15.45 24.63
N HIS A 154 2.60 15.96 23.85
CA HIS A 154 2.67 15.91 22.39
C HIS A 154 3.90 16.67 21.86
N TYR A 155 4.18 17.87 22.39
CA TYR A 155 5.39 18.63 22.07
C TYR A 155 6.67 17.81 22.34
N ASN A 156 6.81 17.22 23.54
CA ASN A 156 7.99 16.42 23.86
C ASN A 156 8.09 15.16 22.99
N TYR A 157 6.97 14.53 22.64
CA TYR A 157 6.94 13.44 21.67
C TYR A 157 7.50 13.89 20.32
N LEU A 158 7.12 15.07 19.81
CA LEU A 158 7.62 15.59 18.54
C LEU A 158 9.12 15.94 18.61
N LEU A 159 9.63 16.40 19.74
CA LEU A 159 11.07 16.57 19.94
C LEU A 159 11.81 15.22 19.90
N VAL A 160 11.27 14.19 20.55
CA VAL A 160 11.84 12.83 20.45
C VAL A 160 11.80 12.37 18.98
N ARG A 161 10.69 12.58 18.28
CA ARG A 161 10.52 12.23 16.87
C ARG A 161 11.52 12.96 15.96
N LEU A 162 11.75 14.25 16.22
CA LEU A 162 12.68 15.09 15.48
C LEU A 162 14.12 14.59 15.63
N TYR A 163 14.53 14.19 16.84
CA TYR A 163 15.92 13.79 17.11
C TYR A 163 16.17 12.27 17.04
N GLU A 164 15.13 11.43 16.99
CA GLU A 164 15.30 9.96 16.89
C GLU A 164 16.13 9.47 15.70
N PRO A 165 16.20 10.14 14.52
CA PRO A 165 17.00 9.63 13.40
C PRO A 165 18.48 9.46 13.78
N ALA A 166 19.00 10.30 14.67
CA ALA A 166 20.38 10.21 15.17
C ALA A 166 20.70 8.85 15.83
N THR A 167 19.69 8.13 16.32
CA THR A 167 19.85 6.82 16.97
C THR A 167 20.16 5.67 16.01
N PHE A 168 19.92 5.84 14.70
CA PHE A 168 20.16 4.79 13.70
C PHE A 168 21.59 4.76 13.14
N LEU A 169 22.34 5.84 13.33
CA LEU A 169 23.71 5.95 12.86
C LEU A 169 24.65 5.28 13.86
N HIS A 170 25.35 4.22 13.43
CA HIS A 170 26.30 3.50 14.29
C HIS A 170 27.75 3.94 14.06
N GLN A 171 28.05 4.52 12.89
CA GLN A 171 29.38 4.99 12.48
C GLN A 171 29.21 6.26 11.64
N ILE A 172 29.99 7.31 11.96
CA ILE A 172 30.12 8.53 11.17
C ILE A 172 31.56 8.56 10.62
N PRO A 173 31.79 8.94 9.34
CA PRO A 173 33.14 9.09 8.78
C PRO A 173 34.03 10.00 9.64
N GLU A 174 35.28 9.60 9.89
CA GLU A 174 36.20 10.27 10.83
C GLU A 174 36.57 11.70 10.42
N GLU A 175 36.45 12.06 9.14
CA GLU A 175 36.77 13.39 8.61
C GLU A 175 35.74 14.48 9.01
N GLY A 176 34.60 14.13 9.60
CA GLY A 176 33.48 15.03 9.90
C GLY A 176 33.34 15.44 11.36
N GLY A 177 34.39 15.89 12.04
CA GLY A 177 34.38 16.18 13.49
C GLY A 177 33.16 16.98 14.01
N ALA A 178 32.70 17.99 13.26
CA ALA A 178 31.51 18.78 13.60
C ALA A 178 30.19 17.97 13.54
N LEU A 179 30.08 17.00 12.64
CA LEU A 179 28.90 16.12 12.50
C LEU A 179 28.77 15.15 13.66
N SER A 180 29.90 14.64 14.16
CA SER A 180 29.94 13.80 15.35
C SER A 180 29.42 14.56 16.58
N THR A 181 29.92 15.79 16.80
CA THR A 181 29.45 16.67 17.89
C THR A 181 27.96 17.00 17.75
N TYR A 182 27.50 17.31 16.54
CA TYR A 182 26.08 17.59 16.30
C TYR A 182 25.20 16.36 16.58
N ARG A 183 25.62 15.16 16.17
CA ARG A 183 24.90 13.91 16.49
C ARG A 183 24.81 13.70 18.00
N SER A 184 25.91 13.82 18.75
CA SER A 184 25.89 13.68 20.20
C SER A 184 24.91 14.65 20.85
N GLN A 185 24.83 15.89 20.34
CA GLN A 185 23.86 16.88 20.80
C GLN A 185 22.41 16.45 20.49
N CYS A 186 22.13 15.94 19.29
CA CYS A 186 20.81 15.40 18.95
C CYS A 186 20.42 14.22 19.86
N LEU A 187 21.33 13.28 20.10
CA LEU A 187 21.08 12.15 21.01
C LEU A 187 20.77 12.63 22.43
N ARG A 188 21.52 13.62 22.93
CA ARG A 188 21.29 14.23 24.25
C ARG A 188 19.93 14.94 24.30
N ASN A 189 19.60 15.74 23.28
CA ASN A 189 18.31 16.42 23.21
C ASN A 189 17.15 15.41 23.14
N CYS A 190 17.32 14.30 22.41
CA CYS A 190 16.34 13.21 22.35
C CYS A 190 16.12 12.57 23.73
N LEU A 191 17.21 12.28 24.46
CA LEU A 191 17.14 11.73 25.81
C LEU A 191 16.45 12.69 26.80
N LEU A 192 16.77 13.98 26.74
CA LEU A 192 16.16 15.00 27.61
C LEU A 192 14.67 15.19 27.31
N ALA A 193 14.28 15.20 26.03
CA ALA A 193 12.88 15.27 25.62
C ALA A 193 12.10 14.02 26.09
N ALA A 194 12.68 12.83 25.96
CA ALA A 194 12.08 11.60 26.47
C ALA A 194 11.91 11.62 28.00
N LYS A 195 12.92 12.13 28.73
CA LYS A 195 12.84 12.31 30.18
C LYS A 195 11.72 13.28 30.56
N ALA A 196 11.69 14.46 29.92
CA ALA A 196 10.65 15.46 30.15
C ALA A 196 9.25 14.91 29.87
N TYR A 197 9.09 14.13 28.80
CA TYR A 197 7.85 13.42 28.49
C TYR A 197 7.41 12.52 29.65
N PHE A 198 8.28 11.64 30.15
CA PHE A 198 7.91 10.74 31.25
C PHE A 198 7.68 11.47 32.57
N ASP A 199 8.46 12.51 32.88
CA ASP A 199 8.27 13.33 34.06
C ASP A 199 6.85 13.93 34.07
N ILE A 200 6.40 14.48 32.94
CA ILE A 200 5.03 15.02 32.78
C ILE A 200 3.99 13.91 32.79
N LEU A 201 4.21 12.81 32.08
CA LEU A 201 3.27 11.69 31.99
C LEU A 201 2.90 11.17 33.38
N PHE A 202 3.86 11.10 34.29
CA PHE A 202 3.63 10.64 35.65
C PHE A 202 2.99 11.67 36.58
N THR A 203 2.82 12.92 36.15
CA THR A 203 1.98 13.91 36.86
C THR A 203 0.49 13.74 36.57
N ILE A 204 0.13 13.03 35.48
CA ILE A 204 -1.26 12.78 35.12
C ILE A 204 -1.91 11.82 36.15
N PRO A 205 -3.11 12.14 36.67
CA PRO A 205 -3.85 11.26 37.57
C PRO A 205 -4.14 9.88 36.95
N PRO A 206 -4.07 8.76 37.71
CA PRO A 206 -4.37 7.43 37.20
C PRO A 206 -5.74 7.32 36.51
N ALA A 207 -6.78 7.99 37.04
CA ALA A 207 -8.12 8.05 36.45
C ALA A 207 -8.12 8.45 34.96
N GLN A 208 -7.20 9.34 34.57
CA GLN A 208 -7.16 9.89 33.22
C GLN A 208 -6.60 8.89 32.20
N TYR A 209 -5.91 7.83 32.62
CA TYR A 209 -5.34 6.83 31.72
C TYR A 209 -6.41 5.98 31.01
N ILE A 210 -7.63 5.88 31.57
CA ILE A 210 -8.77 5.15 30.97
C ILE A 210 -9.30 5.85 29.73
N TYR A 211 -9.28 7.19 29.73
CA TYR A 211 -9.87 8.04 28.69
C TYR A 211 -8.90 8.39 27.56
N GLN A 212 -7.72 7.77 27.55
CA GLN A 212 -6.69 8.09 26.57
C GLN A 212 -7.05 7.59 25.18
N SER A 213 -6.78 8.44 24.19
CA SER A 213 -6.95 8.10 22.79
C SER A 213 -5.89 7.08 22.32
N ILE A 214 -6.13 6.51 21.14
CA ILE A 214 -5.12 5.69 20.47
C ILE A 214 -3.85 6.48 20.15
N THR A 215 -3.96 7.79 19.92
CA THR A 215 -2.81 8.67 19.63
C THR A 215 -1.90 8.80 20.83
N PHE A 216 -2.47 8.95 22.03
CA PHE A 216 -1.69 9.01 23.27
C PHE A 216 -0.95 7.71 23.58
N THR A 217 -1.64 6.57 23.39
CA THR A 217 -1.03 5.24 23.60
C THR A 217 0.14 5.00 22.64
N GLU A 218 0.01 5.45 21.39
CA GLU A 218 1.09 5.42 20.39
C GLU A 218 2.29 6.25 20.84
N GLN A 219 2.07 7.49 21.29
CA GLN A 219 3.14 8.38 21.74
C GLN A 219 3.95 7.78 22.90
N ILE A 220 3.27 7.26 23.94
CA ILE A 220 3.96 6.59 25.07
C ILE A 220 4.82 5.46 24.56
N THR A 221 4.26 4.61 23.68
CA THR A 221 4.97 3.45 23.15
C THR A 221 6.19 3.87 22.33
N PHE A 222 6.04 4.88 21.49
CA PHE A 222 7.11 5.43 20.68
C PHE A 222 8.25 5.96 21.55
N VAL A 223 7.95 6.84 22.51
CA VAL A 223 8.97 7.44 23.40
C VAL A 223 9.65 6.35 24.23
N LEU A 224 8.92 5.32 24.68
CA LEU A 224 9.48 4.19 25.41
C LEU A 224 10.48 3.39 24.55
N VAL A 225 10.14 3.12 23.28
CA VAL A 225 11.01 2.40 22.34
C VAL A 225 12.28 3.21 22.07
N ILE A 226 12.17 4.49 21.74
CA ILE A 226 13.34 5.34 21.47
C ILE A 226 14.23 5.47 22.70
N THR A 227 13.62 5.61 23.88
CA THR A 227 14.33 5.60 25.16
C THR A 227 15.14 4.33 25.35
N SER A 228 14.52 3.16 25.19
CA SER A 228 15.23 1.88 25.36
C SER A 228 16.41 1.76 24.40
N ARG A 229 16.26 2.29 23.17
CA ARG A 229 17.30 2.32 22.15
C ARG A 229 18.46 3.24 22.57
N LEU A 230 18.18 4.47 22.99
CA LEU A 230 19.19 5.41 23.48
C LEU A 230 20.03 4.84 24.63
N LEU A 231 19.38 4.09 25.52
CA LEU A 231 20.03 3.50 26.71
C LEU A 231 20.74 2.17 26.42
N LEU A 232 20.61 1.63 25.22
CA LEU A 232 21.31 0.42 24.74
C LEU A 232 22.28 0.71 23.57
N LEU A 233 22.36 1.97 23.12
CA LEU A 233 23.13 2.37 21.94
C LEU A 233 24.63 2.42 22.23
N GLU A 234 25.42 1.45 21.76
CA GLU A 234 26.87 1.46 21.94
C GLU A 234 27.58 2.15 20.75
N THR A 235 27.90 3.44 20.86
CA THR A 235 28.71 4.18 19.86
C THR A 235 29.80 5.05 20.51
N LYS A 236 30.89 5.36 19.78
CA LYS A 236 32.07 6.07 20.32
C LYS A 236 31.77 7.48 20.85
N ASP A 237 30.76 8.12 20.29
CA ASP A 237 30.33 9.50 20.52
C ASP A 237 29.10 9.62 21.44
N TRP A 238 28.72 8.52 22.12
CA TRP A 238 27.59 8.47 23.03
C TRP A 238 27.95 7.78 24.35
N ASP A 239 27.87 8.52 25.45
CA ASP A 239 28.08 7.98 26.80
C ASP A 239 26.79 7.36 27.33
N VAL A 240 26.66 6.05 27.12
CA VAL A 240 25.51 5.26 27.59
C VAL A 240 25.42 5.23 29.11
N HIS A 241 26.54 5.28 29.82
CA HIS A 241 26.54 5.23 31.28
C HIS A 241 25.90 6.51 31.84
N PHE A 242 26.36 7.66 31.36
CA PHE A 242 25.76 8.95 31.70
C PHE A 242 24.28 9.03 31.29
N ALA A 243 23.92 8.48 30.13
CA ALA A 243 22.54 8.42 29.68
C ALA A 243 21.63 7.62 30.64
N ARG A 244 22.11 6.46 31.13
CA ARG A 244 21.39 5.62 32.12
C ARG A 244 21.30 6.26 33.50
N MET A 245 22.29 7.06 33.89
CA MET A 245 22.21 7.88 35.11
C MET A 245 21.19 9.01 34.97
N THR A 246 21.12 9.63 33.79
CA THR A 246 20.18 10.72 33.49
C THR A 246 18.73 10.22 33.50
N MET A 247 18.48 9.01 33.00
CA MET A 247 17.16 8.40 33.04
C MET A 247 17.23 6.89 33.30
N ASN A 248 16.70 6.49 34.46
CA ASN A 248 16.58 5.08 34.84
C ASN A 248 15.36 4.45 34.18
N PHE A 249 15.58 3.66 33.13
CA PHE A 249 14.51 2.99 32.38
C PHE A 249 13.66 2.06 33.23
N LEU A 250 14.27 1.27 34.12
CA LEU A 250 13.54 0.32 34.95
C LEU A 250 12.55 1.06 35.86
N SER A 251 13.00 2.17 36.46
CA SER A 251 12.14 3.03 37.28
C SER A 251 10.99 3.65 36.46
N VAL A 252 11.26 4.09 35.23
CA VAL A 252 10.21 4.60 34.32
C VAL A 252 9.16 3.52 34.05
N VAL A 253 9.58 2.31 33.69
CA VAL A 253 8.66 1.20 33.42
C VAL A 253 7.87 0.80 34.67
N ASP A 254 8.53 0.71 35.83
CA ASP A 254 7.88 0.39 37.11
C ASP A 254 6.82 1.44 37.48
N ARG A 255 7.11 2.73 37.31
CA ARG A 255 6.14 3.81 37.54
C ARG A 255 4.97 3.74 36.56
N LEU A 256 5.22 3.39 35.30
CA LEU A 256 4.16 3.23 34.30
C LEU A 256 3.25 2.04 34.64
N VAL A 257 3.83 0.91 35.07
CA VAL A 257 3.09 -0.25 35.59
C VAL A 257 2.19 0.16 36.76
N GLN A 258 2.74 0.89 37.73
CA GLN A 258 1.97 1.38 38.88
C GLN A 258 0.78 2.27 38.46
N ARG A 259 0.98 3.17 37.48
CA ARG A 259 -0.10 4.02 36.96
C ARG A 259 -1.18 3.22 36.25
N LEU A 260 -0.79 2.25 35.40
CA LEU A 260 -1.73 1.38 34.68
C LEU A 260 -2.53 0.48 35.64
N ASP A 261 -1.88 -0.11 36.65
CA ASP A 261 -2.53 -0.94 37.66
C ASP A 261 -3.50 -0.12 38.53
N ALA A 262 -3.12 1.10 38.94
CA ALA A 262 -3.99 1.99 39.70
C ALA A 262 -5.23 2.42 38.88
N SER A 263 -5.03 2.77 37.61
CA SER A 263 -6.11 3.15 36.69
C SER A 263 -7.08 1.99 36.44
N GLU A 264 -6.55 0.77 36.30
CA GLU A 264 -7.37 -0.44 36.17
C GLU A 264 -8.19 -0.74 37.42
N ALA A 265 -7.62 -0.54 38.62
CA ALA A 265 -8.34 -0.68 39.87
C ALA A 265 -9.50 0.32 39.99
N GLU A 266 -9.28 1.58 39.58
CA GLU A 266 -10.32 2.60 39.52
C GLU A 266 -11.42 2.24 38.52
N ARG A 267 -11.06 1.72 37.34
CA ARG A 267 -12.02 1.22 36.34
C ARG A 267 -12.91 0.11 36.92
N ILE A 268 -12.31 -0.87 37.60
CA ILE A 268 -13.05 -1.95 38.26
C ILE A 268 -14.00 -1.38 39.32
N CYS A 269 -13.53 -0.42 40.13
CA CYS A 269 -14.38 0.26 41.11
C CYS A 269 -15.58 0.97 40.43
N ALA A 270 -15.36 1.72 39.36
CA ALA A 270 -16.40 2.42 38.62
C ALA A 270 -17.44 1.45 38.02
N VAL A 271 -17.00 0.31 37.46
CA VAL A 271 -17.91 -0.74 36.98
C VAL A 271 -18.79 -1.28 38.11
N ARG A 272 -18.22 -1.51 39.30
CA ARG A 272 -18.99 -1.98 40.46
C ARG A 272 -20.06 -0.98 40.90
N ILE A 273 -19.74 0.31 40.89
CA ILE A 273 -20.69 1.38 41.22
C ILE A 273 -21.80 1.41 40.18
N PHE A 274 -21.47 1.42 38.89
CA PHE A 274 -22.43 1.43 37.79
C PHE A 274 -23.42 0.25 37.83
N VAL A 275 -22.91 -0.97 38.07
CA VAL A 275 -23.75 -2.17 38.21
C VAL A 275 -24.74 -2.04 39.37
N ALA A 276 -24.26 -1.53 40.53
CA ALA A 276 -25.10 -1.34 41.70
C ALA A 276 -26.19 -0.27 41.47
N GLU A 277 -25.86 0.82 40.78
CA GLU A 277 -26.81 1.90 40.47
C GLU A 277 -27.84 1.51 39.42
N MET A 278 -27.43 0.77 38.38
CA MET A 278 -28.29 0.41 37.26
C MET A 278 -29.05 -0.91 37.46
N GLY A 279 -28.80 -1.62 38.57
CA GLY A 279 -29.49 -2.88 38.90
C GLY A 279 -29.26 -3.99 37.88
N VAL A 280 -28.10 -4.01 37.22
CA VAL A 280 -27.77 -5.00 36.18
C VAL A 280 -27.38 -6.33 36.82
N GLU A 281 -27.98 -7.44 36.39
CA GLU A 281 -27.55 -8.77 36.81
C GLU A 281 -26.16 -9.08 36.24
N THR A 282 -25.16 -9.19 37.11
CA THR A 282 -23.78 -9.53 36.73
C THR A 282 -23.15 -10.49 37.73
N THR A 283 -22.27 -11.37 37.26
CA THR A 283 -21.50 -12.30 38.09
C THR A 283 -20.27 -11.62 38.72
N ALA A 284 -19.77 -12.17 39.83
CA ALA A 284 -18.55 -11.67 40.48
C ALA A 284 -17.32 -11.70 39.54
N ALA A 285 -17.25 -12.69 38.64
CA ALA A 285 -16.18 -12.80 37.64
C ALA A 285 -16.25 -11.70 36.58
N GLU A 286 -17.45 -11.28 36.16
CA GLU A 286 -17.65 -10.17 35.21
C GLU A 286 -17.31 -8.83 35.85
N MET A 287 -17.60 -8.65 37.14
CA MET A 287 -17.30 -7.42 37.89
C MET A 287 -15.79 -7.20 38.08
N THR A 288 -15.00 -8.28 38.17
CA THR A 288 -13.54 -8.21 38.31
C THR A 288 -12.80 -8.50 37.01
N ALA A 289 -13.50 -8.54 35.88
CA ALA A 289 -12.90 -8.84 34.59
C ALA A 289 -11.86 -7.77 34.24
N GLU A 290 -10.65 -8.22 33.94
CA GLU A 290 -9.54 -7.35 33.53
C GLU A 290 -9.81 -6.66 32.19
N GLY A 291 -9.46 -5.39 32.12
CA GLY A 291 -9.55 -4.54 30.95
C GLY A 291 -8.24 -4.42 30.18
N ARG A 292 -8.23 -3.53 29.19
CA ARG A 292 -7.07 -3.28 28.33
C ARG A 292 -5.84 -2.76 29.08
N LEU A 293 -6.04 -2.05 30.21
CA LEU A 293 -4.93 -1.49 30.99
C LEU A 293 -4.17 -2.58 31.75
N ALA A 294 -4.85 -3.61 32.26
CA ALA A 294 -4.22 -4.79 32.85
C ALA A 294 -3.31 -5.52 31.85
N GLU A 295 -3.78 -5.68 30.60
CA GLU A 295 -2.98 -6.27 29.53
C GLU A 295 -1.75 -5.43 29.21
N MET A 296 -1.89 -4.10 29.13
CA MET A 296 -0.77 -3.19 28.90
C MET A 296 0.25 -3.25 30.05
N SER A 297 -0.23 -3.29 31.29
CA SER A 297 0.61 -3.41 32.49
C SER A 297 1.47 -4.68 32.49
N ARG A 298 0.89 -5.83 32.11
CA ARG A 298 1.65 -7.08 31.91
C ARG A 298 2.75 -6.93 30.86
N LYS A 299 2.46 -6.27 29.73
CA LYS A 299 3.47 -6.02 28.68
C LYS A 299 4.60 -5.14 29.21
N MET A 300 4.29 -4.11 29.99
CA MET A 300 5.32 -3.26 30.60
C MET A 300 6.21 -4.04 31.57
N ARG A 301 5.65 -4.92 32.41
CA ARG A 301 6.45 -5.83 33.27
C ARG A 301 7.40 -6.70 32.45
N TRP A 302 6.97 -7.21 31.30
CA TRP A 302 7.86 -7.96 30.41
C TRP A 302 8.97 -7.08 29.80
N ILE A 303 8.62 -5.86 29.33
CA ILE A 303 9.60 -4.90 28.78
C ILE A 303 10.68 -4.58 29.81
N ARG A 304 10.30 -4.42 31.08
CA ARG A 304 11.22 -4.24 32.19
C ARG A 304 12.23 -5.38 32.27
N THR A 305 11.75 -6.62 32.36
CA THR A 305 12.60 -7.83 32.42
C THR A 305 13.49 -7.94 31.18
N TRP A 306 12.94 -7.73 29.98
CA TRP A 306 13.69 -7.75 28.73
C TRP A 306 14.84 -6.74 28.74
N PHE A 307 14.59 -5.50 29.18
CA PHE A 307 15.62 -4.46 29.24
C PHE A 307 16.70 -4.79 30.26
N GLU A 308 16.31 -5.27 31.45
CA GLU A 308 17.23 -5.72 32.50
C GLU A 308 18.16 -6.83 32.00
N THR A 309 17.61 -7.84 31.32
CA THR A 309 18.39 -8.93 30.71
C THR A 309 19.35 -8.42 29.63
N ARG A 310 18.90 -7.47 28.78
CA ARG A 310 19.72 -6.84 27.73
C ARG A 310 20.89 -6.03 28.28
N VAL A 311 20.67 -5.28 29.37
CA VAL A 311 21.72 -4.52 30.06
C VAL A 311 22.74 -5.46 30.70
N ASN A 312 22.27 -6.55 31.31
CA ASN A 312 23.12 -7.52 32.01
C ASN A 312 23.78 -8.56 31.10
N LYS A 313 23.48 -8.56 29.79
CA LYS A 313 23.98 -9.53 28.79
C LYS A 313 23.76 -11.01 29.18
N ALA A 314 22.70 -11.32 29.95
CA ALA A 314 22.36 -12.67 30.39
C ALA A 314 21.36 -13.36 29.44
N GLU A 315 21.31 -14.71 29.41
CA GLU A 315 20.26 -15.45 28.70
C GLU A 315 18.95 -15.47 29.51
N LEU A 316 17.80 -15.37 28.82
CA LEU A 316 16.47 -15.32 29.46
C LEU A 316 16.16 -16.65 30.19
N PRO A 317 15.71 -16.63 31.46
CA PRO A 317 15.24 -17.84 32.12
C PRO A 317 13.95 -18.35 31.46
N ASN A 318 13.94 -19.63 31.10
CA ASN A 318 12.78 -20.35 30.58
C ASN A 318 11.66 -20.38 31.66
N GLN A 319 10.54 -19.71 31.38
CA GLN A 319 9.25 -19.99 32.02
C GLN A 319 8.17 -20.22 30.95
N PRO A 320 7.11 -20.99 31.27
CA PRO A 320 6.29 -21.69 30.28
C PRO A 320 5.51 -20.72 29.42
N GLN A 321 5.72 -20.86 28.12
CA GLN A 321 5.18 -20.03 27.08
C GLN A 321 3.80 -20.53 26.67
N GLU A 322 2.75 -19.91 27.21
CA GLU A 322 1.45 -19.84 26.53
C GLU A 322 1.17 -18.40 26.09
N TRP A 323 1.89 -18.03 25.03
CA TRP A 323 1.27 -17.38 23.89
C TRP A 323 2.03 -17.89 22.66
N PRO A 324 1.35 -18.23 21.55
CA PRO A 324 1.98 -18.97 20.47
C PRO A 324 2.93 -18.00 19.78
N VAL A 325 4.22 -18.29 19.84
CA VAL A 325 5.24 -17.48 19.16
C VAL A 325 4.94 -17.40 17.67
N GLU A 326 4.37 -18.45 17.06
CA GLU A 326 3.89 -18.45 15.67
C GLU A 326 2.63 -17.59 15.42
N GLU A 327 1.83 -17.26 16.44
CA GLU A 327 0.59 -16.48 16.30
C GLU A 327 0.75 -15.03 16.77
N LEU A 328 1.70 -14.74 17.66
CA LEU A 328 2.18 -13.38 17.99
C LEU A 328 3.17 -12.82 16.95
N GLU A 329 3.99 -13.67 16.34
CA GLU A 329 4.75 -13.29 15.13
C GLU A 329 3.81 -12.86 14.00
N ASN A 330 2.59 -13.41 13.95
CA ASN A 330 1.61 -13.10 12.91
C ASN A 330 0.56 -12.04 13.29
N ARG A 331 0.34 -11.74 14.58
CA ARG A 331 -0.68 -10.76 15.03
C ARG A 331 -0.13 -9.58 15.83
N GLY A 332 0.92 -9.76 16.65
CA GLY A 332 1.60 -8.67 17.36
C GLY A 332 2.46 -7.79 16.45
N ALA A 333 3.12 -8.41 15.46
CA ALA A 333 3.92 -7.69 14.46
C ALA A 333 3.10 -6.85 13.46
N ARG A 334 1.77 -7.10 13.35
CA ARG A 334 0.88 -6.26 12.53
C ARG A 334 0.49 -4.95 13.21
N ALA A 335 0.57 -4.89 14.55
CA ALA A 335 0.37 -3.66 15.31
C ALA A 335 1.67 -2.90 15.57
N PHE A 336 2.84 -3.56 15.55
CA PHE A 336 4.11 -2.97 16.00
C PHE A 336 5.32 -3.11 15.05
N GLY A 337 5.14 -3.53 13.79
CA GLY A 337 6.11 -3.26 12.71
C GLY A 337 7.56 -3.77 12.86
N MET A 338 7.89 -4.54 13.90
CA MET A 338 9.21 -5.14 14.10
C MET A 338 9.10 -6.66 13.97
N GLY A 339 9.20 -7.12 12.73
CA GLY A 339 9.75 -8.42 12.38
C GLY A 339 11.08 -8.19 11.64
N THR A 340 12.06 -9.06 11.87
CA THR A 340 13.24 -9.13 11.01
C THR A 340 12.79 -9.37 9.55
N SER A 341 13.16 -8.44 8.66
CA SER A 341 12.74 -8.29 7.24
C SER A 341 11.46 -7.45 6.99
N GLY A 342 11.59 -6.46 6.10
CA GLY A 342 10.63 -5.36 5.90
C GLY A 342 9.23 -5.73 5.40
N PRO A 343 8.35 -4.74 5.15
CA PRO A 343 6.95 -4.96 4.83
C PRO A 343 6.78 -5.94 3.66
N THR A 344 6.07 -7.04 3.92
CA THR A 344 5.79 -8.02 2.86
C THR A 344 5.04 -7.33 1.73
N LYS A 345 5.62 -7.38 0.53
CA LYS A 345 4.96 -6.81 -0.65
C LYS A 345 3.63 -7.54 -0.89
N TYR A 346 2.71 -6.90 -1.60
CA TYR A 346 1.42 -7.51 -1.94
C TYR A 346 1.59 -8.90 -2.57
N LYS A 347 0.63 -9.81 -2.34
CA LYS A 347 0.70 -11.22 -2.78
C LYS A 347 1.14 -11.37 -4.24
N ARG A 348 0.58 -10.57 -5.16
CA ARG A 348 0.94 -10.62 -6.59
C ARG A 348 2.30 -10.01 -6.92
N ARG A 349 2.81 -9.10 -6.07
CA ARG A 349 4.17 -8.56 -6.20
C ARG A 349 5.21 -9.58 -5.71
N ARG A 350 4.92 -10.29 -4.61
CA ARG A 350 5.73 -11.41 -4.12
C ARG A 350 5.81 -12.55 -5.12
N SER A 351 4.70 -12.87 -5.79
CA SER A 351 4.71 -13.88 -6.86
C SER A 351 5.27 -13.36 -8.19
N GLY A 352 5.71 -12.10 -8.28
CA GLY A 352 6.23 -11.53 -9.53
C GLY A 352 5.22 -11.52 -10.69
N LYS A 353 3.92 -11.32 -10.41
CA LYS A 353 2.84 -11.37 -11.43
C LYS A 353 2.19 -10.03 -11.74
N THR A 354 2.43 -9.01 -10.94
CA THR A 354 1.76 -7.71 -11.09
C THR A 354 2.68 -6.58 -10.66
N ASP A 355 2.87 -5.63 -11.56
CA ASP A 355 3.34 -4.30 -11.22
C ASP A 355 2.14 -3.45 -10.75
N TYR A 356 2.15 -3.07 -9.47
CA TYR A 356 1.09 -2.26 -8.89
C TYR A 356 1.21 -0.77 -9.27
N TYR A 357 2.39 -0.31 -9.70
CA TYR A 357 2.58 1.08 -10.10
C TYR A 357 1.86 1.36 -11.43
N ALA A 358 2.05 0.52 -12.44
CA ALA A 358 1.29 0.55 -13.68
C ALA A 358 -0.20 0.27 -13.45
N ARG A 359 -0.53 -0.80 -12.69
CA ARG A 359 -1.93 -1.17 -12.42
C ARG A 359 -2.72 -0.04 -11.78
N LYS A 360 -2.16 0.66 -10.78
CA LYS A 360 -2.84 1.80 -10.12
C LYS A 360 -3.30 2.86 -11.12
N ARG A 361 -2.48 3.17 -12.15
CA ARG A 361 -2.83 4.15 -13.19
C ARG A 361 -3.84 3.61 -14.21
N LEU A 362 -3.74 2.33 -14.52
CA LEU A 362 -4.67 1.66 -15.44
C LEU A 362 -6.08 1.56 -14.85
N ILE A 363 -6.22 1.31 -13.55
CA ILE A 363 -7.55 1.12 -12.91
C ILE A 363 -8.15 2.39 -12.33
N THR A 364 -7.33 3.37 -11.93
CA THR A 364 -7.86 4.64 -11.38
C THR A 364 -8.70 5.34 -12.45
N GLN A 365 -9.96 5.58 -12.11
CA GLN A 365 -10.93 6.33 -12.91
C GLN A 365 -11.08 7.74 -12.34
N ALA A 366 -11.37 8.72 -13.20
CA ALA A 366 -11.69 10.06 -12.75
C ALA A 366 -12.96 10.04 -11.87
N LYS A 367 -12.91 10.66 -10.68
CA LYS A 367 -13.99 10.55 -9.68
C LYS A 367 -15.33 11.10 -10.17
N ASN A 368 -15.31 12.05 -11.11
CA ASN A 368 -16.50 12.61 -11.76
C ASN A 368 -17.23 11.60 -12.68
N LYS A 369 -16.60 10.46 -13.02
CA LYS A 369 -17.24 9.40 -13.81
C LYS A 369 -17.87 8.31 -12.94
N TYR A 370 -17.90 8.49 -11.62
CA TYR A 370 -18.56 7.62 -10.64
C TYR A 370 -18.28 6.12 -10.90
N ASN A 371 -19.33 5.34 -11.20
CA ASN A 371 -19.26 3.89 -11.41
C ASN A 371 -18.88 3.48 -12.84
N ALA A 372 -18.55 4.41 -13.73
CA ALA A 372 -18.19 4.07 -15.11
C ALA A 372 -16.90 3.21 -15.13
N PRO A 373 -16.98 1.94 -15.55
CA PRO A 373 -15.83 1.03 -15.50
C PRO A 373 -14.75 1.46 -16.49
N LYS A 374 -13.50 1.36 -16.06
CA LYS A 374 -12.33 1.54 -16.93
C LYS A 374 -11.87 0.17 -17.41
N TYR A 375 -12.17 -0.15 -18.67
CA TYR A 375 -11.84 -1.45 -19.27
C TYR A 375 -10.38 -1.54 -19.68
N ARG A 376 -9.78 -2.70 -19.42
CA ARG A 376 -8.39 -3.01 -19.77
C ARG A 376 -8.34 -4.22 -20.69
N LEU A 377 -7.55 -4.12 -21.75
CA LEU A 377 -7.16 -5.22 -22.62
C LEU A 377 -5.93 -5.90 -22.01
N VAL A 378 -6.15 -6.97 -21.26
CA VAL A 378 -5.10 -7.77 -20.63
C VAL A 378 -4.55 -8.76 -21.64
N VAL A 379 -3.31 -8.56 -22.06
CA VAL A 379 -2.59 -9.48 -22.96
C VAL A 379 -1.49 -10.19 -22.18
N ARG A 380 -1.50 -11.52 -22.15
CA ARG A 380 -0.49 -12.33 -21.46
C ARG A 380 -0.01 -13.45 -22.36
N PHE A 381 1.31 -13.66 -22.36
CA PHE A 381 1.94 -14.78 -23.04
C PHE A 381 2.36 -15.80 -21.98
N THR A 382 1.97 -17.05 -22.19
CA THR A 382 2.61 -18.20 -21.54
C THR A 382 3.62 -18.81 -22.53
N ASN A 383 4.31 -19.88 -22.16
CA ASN A 383 5.32 -20.47 -23.04
C ASN A 383 4.74 -21.02 -24.36
N LYS A 384 3.46 -21.42 -24.38
CA LYS A 384 2.84 -22.09 -25.54
C LYS A 384 1.42 -21.60 -25.85
N ASP A 385 0.99 -20.50 -25.25
CA ASP A 385 -0.37 -19.97 -25.43
C ASP A 385 -0.41 -18.45 -25.18
N ILE A 386 -1.34 -17.79 -25.85
CA ILE A 386 -1.64 -16.35 -25.72
C ILE A 386 -3.01 -16.23 -25.06
N ILE A 387 -3.10 -15.32 -24.10
CA ILE A 387 -4.32 -15.02 -23.36
C ILE A 387 -4.67 -13.55 -23.58
N THR A 388 -5.83 -13.27 -24.15
CA THR A 388 -6.37 -11.91 -24.29
C THR A 388 -7.70 -11.81 -23.55
N GLN A 389 -7.87 -10.76 -22.74
CA GLN A 389 -9.08 -10.57 -21.93
C GLN A 389 -9.46 -9.09 -21.84
N ILE A 390 -10.75 -8.78 -21.88
CA ILE A 390 -11.27 -7.45 -21.54
C ILE A 390 -11.75 -7.49 -20.08
N VAL A 391 -11.18 -6.63 -19.25
CA VAL A 391 -11.34 -6.70 -17.79
C VAL A 391 -11.70 -5.35 -17.20
N SER A 392 -12.73 -5.30 -16.36
CA SER A 392 -13.02 -4.17 -15.46
C SER A 392 -12.56 -4.50 -14.03
N SER A 393 -12.38 -3.47 -13.20
CA SER A 393 -11.91 -3.63 -11.82
C SER A 393 -12.99 -3.27 -10.82
N GLU A 394 -13.21 -4.17 -9.85
CA GLU A 394 -14.04 -3.93 -8.66
C GLU A 394 -13.21 -4.15 -7.39
N ILE A 395 -13.73 -3.72 -6.24
CA ILE A 395 -13.08 -3.86 -4.92
C ILE A 395 -12.90 -5.35 -4.57
N ASN A 396 -13.91 -6.18 -4.85
CA ASN A 396 -13.88 -7.62 -4.54
C ASN A 396 -12.95 -8.40 -5.48
N GLY A 397 -12.71 -7.90 -6.69
CA GLY A 397 -11.89 -8.55 -7.70
C GLY A 397 -12.16 -8.02 -9.10
N ASP A 398 -11.26 -8.32 -10.02
CA ASP A 398 -11.44 -7.98 -11.44
C ASP A 398 -12.56 -8.84 -12.06
N LYS A 399 -13.40 -8.23 -12.90
CA LYS A 399 -14.44 -8.90 -13.67
C LYS A 399 -14.05 -8.99 -15.14
N VAL A 400 -14.11 -10.19 -15.70
CA VAL A 400 -13.82 -10.43 -17.11
C VAL A 400 -15.11 -10.22 -17.91
N LEU A 401 -15.08 -9.30 -18.87
CA LEU A 401 -16.18 -9.06 -19.81
C LEU A 401 -16.17 -10.13 -20.92
N MET A 402 -14.98 -10.37 -21.48
CA MET A 402 -14.73 -11.33 -22.56
C MET A 402 -13.28 -11.86 -22.51
N SER A 403 -13.08 -13.07 -23.03
CA SER A 403 -11.76 -13.69 -23.17
C SER A 403 -11.62 -14.42 -24.50
N ALA A 404 -10.41 -14.47 -25.04
CA ALA A 404 -10.01 -15.33 -26.14
C ALA A 404 -8.60 -15.88 -25.87
N TYR A 405 -8.35 -17.09 -26.36
CA TYR A 405 -7.08 -17.79 -26.20
C TYR A 405 -6.54 -18.27 -27.55
N ALA A 406 -5.22 -18.32 -27.72
CA ALA A 406 -4.63 -18.74 -28.99
C ALA A 406 -4.93 -20.21 -29.33
N HIS A 407 -5.07 -21.09 -28.33
CA HIS A 407 -5.47 -22.49 -28.58
C HIS A 407 -6.87 -22.64 -29.19
N GLU A 408 -7.71 -21.60 -29.17
CA GLU A 408 -9.00 -21.58 -29.88
C GLU A 408 -8.84 -21.33 -31.38
N LEU A 409 -7.72 -20.74 -31.82
CA LEU A 409 -7.46 -20.43 -33.23
C LEU A 409 -7.41 -21.69 -34.12
N LYS A 410 -7.22 -22.86 -33.52
CA LYS A 410 -7.33 -24.15 -34.21
C LYS A 410 -8.69 -24.38 -34.86
N ALA A 411 -9.76 -23.82 -34.30
CA ALA A 411 -11.10 -23.88 -34.89
C ALA A 411 -11.24 -23.00 -36.15
N TYR A 412 -10.27 -22.11 -36.38
CA TYR A 412 -10.25 -21.13 -37.47
C TYR A 412 -9.13 -21.42 -38.49
N GLY A 413 -8.54 -22.63 -38.47
CA GLY A 413 -7.51 -23.04 -39.43
C GLY A 413 -6.08 -22.93 -38.91
N ILE A 414 -5.80 -22.10 -37.89
CA ILE A 414 -4.45 -21.91 -37.36
C ILE A 414 -4.11 -23.03 -36.36
N LYS A 415 -3.48 -24.11 -36.84
CA LYS A 415 -3.09 -25.27 -36.02
C LYS A 415 -1.76 -25.08 -35.29
N HIS A 416 -0.79 -24.46 -35.96
CA HIS A 416 0.59 -24.30 -35.52
C HIS A 416 0.93 -22.84 -35.21
N GLY A 417 2.11 -22.59 -34.64
CA GLY A 417 2.59 -21.21 -34.46
C GLY A 417 1.79 -20.35 -33.48
N LEU A 418 1.03 -20.93 -32.54
CA LEU A 418 0.08 -20.23 -31.66
C LEU A 418 0.64 -19.15 -30.72
N THR A 419 1.95 -18.88 -30.77
CA THR A 419 2.59 -17.83 -29.99
C THR A 419 3.34 -16.80 -30.83
N ASN A 420 3.36 -16.91 -32.17
CA ASN A 420 4.03 -15.94 -33.04
C ASN A 420 3.28 -14.59 -33.10
N TRP A 421 3.75 -13.64 -33.92
CA TRP A 421 3.15 -12.31 -34.02
C TRP A 421 1.76 -12.36 -34.67
N ALA A 422 1.61 -13.14 -35.75
CA ALA A 422 0.34 -13.35 -36.47
C ALA A 422 -0.75 -13.99 -35.58
N ALA A 423 -0.42 -15.00 -34.80
CA ALA A 423 -1.33 -15.61 -33.82
C ALA A 423 -1.73 -14.62 -32.72
N ALA A 424 -0.82 -13.72 -32.30
CA ALA A 424 -1.17 -12.66 -31.35
C ALA A 424 -2.20 -11.71 -31.96
N TYR A 425 -1.99 -11.28 -33.20
CA TYR A 425 -2.94 -10.48 -33.98
C TYR A 425 -4.32 -11.16 -34.08
N ALA A 426 -4.38 -12.39 -34.58
CA ALA A 426 -5.61 -13.16 -34.72
C ALA A 426 -6.34 -13.34 -33.37
N THR A 427 -5.63 -13.58 -32.27
CA THR A 427 -6.23 -13.69 -30.93
C THR A 427 -6.80 -12.36 -30.43
N GLY A 428 -6.18 -11.23 -30.81
CA GLY A 428 -6.69 -9.88 -30.55
C GLY A 428 -7.98 -9.59 -31.34
N LEU A 429 -7.97 -9.91 -32.63
CA LEU A 429 -9.13 -9.78 -33.53
C LEU A 429 -10.32 -10.62 -33.03
N LEU A 430 -10.08 -11.88 -32.66
CA LEU A 430 -11.09 -12.77 -32.09
C LEU A 430 -11.73 -12.19 -30.82
N LEU A 431 -10.91 -11.66 -29.91
CA LEU A 431 -11.43 -11.01 -28.70
C LEU A 431 -12.30 -9.79 -29.03
N ALA A 432 -11.87 -8.98 -30.00
CA ALA A 432 -12.58 -7.78 -30.40
C ALA A 432 -13.97 -8.10 -30.97
N ARG A 433 -14.05 -9.03 -31.94
CA ARG A 433 -15.32 -9.43 -32.54
C ARG A 433 -16.28 -10.06 -31.52
N ARG A 434 -15.77 -10.89 -30.58
CA ARG A 434 -16.60 -11.44 -29.49
C ARG A 434 -17.15 -10.35 -28.55
N ALA A 435 -16.30 -9.39 -28.19
CA ALA A 435 -16.69 -8.34 -27.27
C ALA A 435 -17.72 -7.39 -27.89
N LEU A 436 -17.51 -6.98 -29.14
CA LEU A 436 -18.44 -6.12 -29.88
C LEU A 436 -19.77 -6.85 -30.14
N GLY A 437 -19.73 -8.13 -30.54
CA GLY A 437 -20.95 -8.93 -30.71
C GLY A 437 -21.77 -9.07 -29.41
N LYS A 438 -21.10 -9.21 -28.25
CA LYS A 438 -21.79 -9.22 -26.94
C LYS A 438 -22.39 -7.86 -26.56
N LEU A 439 -21.80 -6.76 -27.03
CA LEU A 439 -22.26 -5.39 -26.76
C LEU A 439 -23.27 -4.89 -27.81
N GLY A 440 -23.51 -5.65 -28.89
CA GLY A 440 -24.34 -5.23 -30.02
C GLY A 440 -23.74 -4.06 -30.79
N LEU A 441 -22.41 -4.04 -30.96
CA LEU A 441 -21.64 -2.99 -31.63
C LEU A 441 -20.85 -3.53 -32.85
N ASP A 442 -21.07 -4.80 -33.19
CA ASP A 442 -20.34 -5.53 -34.22
C ASP A 442 -20.61 -5.04 -35.65
N LYS A 443 -21.81 -4.51 -35.89
CA LYS A 443 -22.21 -3.93 -37.18
C LYS A 443 -21.73 -2.49 -37.35
N ASP A 444 -21.82 -1.69 -36.29
CA ASP A 444 -21.45 -0.28 -36.32
C ASP A 444 -19.94 -0.09 -36.41
N PHE A 445 -19.17 -0.99 -35.78
CA PHE A 445 -17.71 -0.94 -35.73
C PHE A 445 -17.12 -2.24 -36.28
N VAL A 446 -17.05 -2.35 -37.61
CA VAL A 446 -16.45 -3.50 -38.30
C VAL A 446 -14.92 -3.49 -38.16
N GLY A 447 -14.33 -2.29 -38.14
CA GLY A 447 -12.88 -2.09 -38.10
C GLY A 447 -12.25 -2.14 -39.48
N VAL A 448 -10.99 -2.56 -39.55
CA VAL A 448 -10.25 -2.72 -40.82
C VAL A 448 -10.47 -4.16 -41.30
N GLU A 449 -11.05 -4.36 -42.48
CA GLU A 449 -11.34 -5.71 -43.01
C GLU A 449 -10.10 -6.37 -43.60
N GLU A 450 -9.38 -5.61 -44.43
CA GLU A 450 -8.14 -6.01 -45.10
C GLU A 450 -6.96 -5.33 -44.40
N PRO A 451 -6.16 -6.07 -43.60
CA PRO A 451 -5.10 -5.47 -42.83
C PRO A 451 -3.86 -5.21 -43.70
N ASP A 452 -3.80 -4.00 -44.26
CA ASP A 452 -2.69 -3.46 -45.06
C ASP A 452 -1.47 -3.00 -44.24
N GLY A 453 -1.58 -3.00 -42.91
CA GLY A 453 -0.53 -2.52 -42.01
C GLY A 453 -0.56 -1.01 -41.77
N GLU A 454 -1.57 -0.28 -42.24
CA GLU A 454 -1.70 1.14 -41.95
C GLU A 454 -2.06 1.40 -40.48
N PHE A 455 -1.59 2.54 -39.96
CA PHE A 455 -1.93 2.99 -38.62
C PHE A 455 -3.24 3.78 -38.64
N THR A 456 -4.31 3.13 -38.17
CA THR A 456 -5.63 3.74 -38.01
C THR A 456 -6.22 3.45 -36.64
N LEU A 457 -7.02 4.38 -36.13
CA LEU A 457 -7.79 4.24 -34.88
C LEU A 457 -9.27 4.24 -35.22
N THR A 458 -10.06 3.42 -34.51
CA THR A 458 -11.50 3.41 -34.68
C THR A 458 -12.12 4.72 -34.20
N GLU A 459 -12.74 5.46 -35.11
CA GLU A 459 -13.41 6.73 -34.82
C GLU A 459 -14.89 6.54 -34.44
N ALA A 460 -15.59 7.64 -34.12
CA ALA A 460 -17.03 7.60 -33.89
C ALA A 460 -17.77 7.31 -35.20
N ALA A 461 -18.85 6.52 -35.12
CA ALA A 461 -19.67 6.18 -36.27
C ALA A 461 -21.02 6.89 -36.17
N GLU A 462 -21.51 7.42 -37.30
CA GLU A 462 -22.90 7.87 -37.42
C GLU A 462 -23.79 6.65 -37.61
N THR A 463 -24.69 6.42 -36.66
CA THR A 463 -25.70 5.34 -36.69
C THR A 463 -27.09 5.95 -36.86
N ASP A 464 -28.09 5.12 -37.19
CA ASP A 464 -29.49 5.56 -37.32
C ASP A 464 -30.04 6.25 -36.04
N ASP A 465 -29.45 5.93 -34.87
CA ASP A 465 -29.77 6.53 -33.56
C ASP A 465 -28.89 7.75 -33.20
N GLY A 466 -28.04 8.23 -34.12
CA GLY A 466 -27.11 9.33 -33.95
C GLY A 466 -25.62 8.91 -33.84
N GLU A 467 -24.77 9.84 -33.39
CA GLU A 467 -23.32 9.60 -33.25
C GLU A 467 -23.03 8.63 -32.09
N ARG A 468 -22.48 7.46 -32.42
CA ARG A 468 -22.12 6.42 -31.45
C ARG A 468 -20.62 6.35 -31.27
N ARG A 469 -20.18 6.27 -30.02
CA ARG A 469 -18.76 6.20 -29.67
C ARG A 469 -18.26 4.75 -29.64
N PRO A 470 -17.06 4.46 -30.16
CA PRO A 470 -16.51 3.10 -30.16
C PRO A 470 -16.21 2.62 -28.74
N PHE A 471 -16.26 1.30 -28.55
CA PHE A 471 -15.94 0.70 -27.27
C PHE A 471 -14.46 0.91 -26.94
N LYS A 472 -14.19 1.64 -25.86
CA LYS A 472 -12.83 2.05 -25.48
C LYS A 472 -12.21 1.15 -24.43
N VAL A 473 -11.01 0.63 -24.70
CA VAL A 473 -10.22 -0.17 -23.75
C VAL A 473 -8.76 0.28 -23.72
N PHE A 474 -8.06 0.02 -22.61
CA PHE A 474 -6.65 0.38 -22.44
C PHE A 474 -5.77 -0.87 -22.36
N LEU A 475 -4.67 -0.91 -23.11
CA LEU A 475 -3.73 -2.03 -23.07
C LEU A 475 -3.10 -2.20 -21.67
N ASP A 476 -3.17 -3.42 -21.14
CA ASP A 476 -2.48 -3.85 -19.93
C ASP A 476 -1.45 -4.91 -20.33
N VAL A 477 -0.19 -4.47 -20.52
CA VAL A 477 0.96 -5.33 -20.88
C VAL A 477 1.50 -6.15 -19.70
N GLY A 478 1.08 -5.83 -18.48
CA GLY A 478 1.59 -6.46 -17.26
C GLY A 478 3.07 -6.20 -17.02
N LEU A 479 3.87 -7.27 -17.07
CA LEU A 479 5.33 -7.23 -16.87
C LEU A 479 6.11 -7.38 -18.18
N ALA A 480 5.42 -7.47 -19.32
CA ALA A 480 6.07 -7.55 -20.62
C ALA A 480 6.84 -6.26 -20.90
N ARG A 481 8.06 -6.40 -21.44
CA ARG A 481 8.87 -5.25 -21.87
C ARG A 481 8.25 -4.63 -23.12
N THR A 482 8.11 -3.32 -23.13
CA THR A 482 7.61 -2.55 -24.28
C THR A 482 8.76 -2.22 -25.23
N SER A 483 9.13 -3.17 -26.08
CA SER A 483 10.08 -2.97 -27.18
C SER A 483 9.37 -2.93 -28.53
N THR A 484 9.96 -2.25 -29.52
CA THR A 484 9.48 -2.26 -30.90
C THR A 484 9.49 -3.69 -31.45
N GLY A 485 8.42 -4.10 -32.14
CA GLY A 485 8.24 -5.47 -32.64
C GLY A 485 7.72 -6.48 -31.61
N ALA A 486 7.48 -6.09 -30.34
CA ALA A 486 6.96 -7.02 -29.34
C ALA A 486 5.54 -7.51 -29.70
N ARG A 487 5.34 -8.83 -29.66
CA ARG A 487 4.07 -9.51 -30.01
C ARG A 487 2.85 -9.06 -29.19
N VAL A 488 3.06 -8.46 -28.02
CA VAL A 488 1.97 -7.84 -27.23
C VAL A 488 1.24 -6.75 -28.01
N PHE A 489 1.96 -6.04 -28.88
CA PHE A 489 1.40 -5.03 -29.77
C PHE A 489 0.70 -5.63 -30.98
N GLY A 490 1.04 -6.85 -31.39
CA GLY A 490 0.27 -7.61 -32.39
C GLY A 490 -1.15 -7.89 -31.91
N ALA A 491 -1.31 -8.38 -30.67
CA ALA A 491 -2.64 -8.57 -30.07
C ALA A 491 -3.40 -7.25 -29.86
N MET A 492 -2.69 -6.15 -29.60
CA MET A 492 -3.29 -4.81 -29.54
C MET A 492 -3.78 -4.35 -30.92
N LYS A 493 -2.97 -4.54 -31.98
CA LYS A 493 -3.29 -4.17 -33.36
C LYS A 493 -4.48 -4.97 -33.87
N GLY A 494 -4.50 -6.29 -33.68
CA GLY A 494 -5.67 -7.11 -34.03
C GLY A 494 -6.94 -6.73 -33.27
N ALA A 495 -6.83 -6.33 -31.99
CA ALA A 495 -7.99 -5.83 -31.26
C ALA A 495 -8.48 -4.46 -31.79
N SER A 496 -7.56 -3.59 -32.21
CA SER A 496 -7.87 -2.30 -32.83
C SER A 496 -8.57 -2.49 -34.18
N ASP A 497 -7.97 -3.31 -35.05
CA ASP A 497 -8.50 -3.60 -36.39
C ASP A 497 -9.82 -4.37 -36.33
N GLY A 498 -10.13 -5.04 -35.22
CA GLY A 498 -11.42 -5.66 -34.97
C GLY A 498 -12.55 -4.69 -34.61
N GLY A 499 -12.28 -3.38 -34.48
CA GLY A 499 -13.26 -2.32 -34.22
C GLY A 499 -13.29 -1.79 -32.78
N ILE A 500 -12.37 -2.21 -31.91
CA ILE A 500 -12.26 -1.66 -30.55
C ILE A 500 -11.31 -0.48 -30.54
N LEU A 501 -11.72 0.63 -29.93
CA LEU A 501 -10.83 1.77 -29.72
C LEU A 501 -9.80 1.44 -28.62
N VAL A 502 -8.58 1.11 -29.05
CA VAL A 502 -7.40 0.99 -28.18
C VAL A 502 -6.47 2.19 -28.44
N PRO A 503 -6.36 3.17 -27.53
CA PRO A 503 -5.48 4.32 -27.76
C PRO A 503 -4.01 3.89 -27.80
N HIS A 504 -3.33 4.07 -28.94
CA HIS A 504 -1.92 3.69 -29.14
C HIS A 504 -1.21 4.58 -30.18
N SER A 505 0.09 4.35 -30.39
CA SER A 505 0.92 5.01 -31.41
C SER A 505 1.69 3.96 -32.21
N GLU A 506 2.08 4.29 -33.43
CA GLU A 506 2.76 3.39 -34.37
C GLU A 506 4.21 3.01 -33.99
N LYS A 507 4.84 3.79 -33.10
CA LYS A 507 6.27 3.72 -32.73
C LYS A 507 6.80 2.36 -32.23
N ARG A 508 5.90 1.42 -31.92
CA ARG A 508 6.24 0.11 -31.36
C ARG A 508 5.90 -1.06 -32.27
N PHE A 509 5.35 -0.79 -33.45
CA PHE A 509 5.11 -1.82 -34.45
C PHE A 509 6.41 -2.27 -35.14
N PRO A 510 6.50 -3.53 -35.58
CA PRO A 510 7.54 -3.94 -36.52
C PRO A 510 7.43 -3.06 -37.79
N GLY A 511 8.57 -2.70 -38.37
CA GLY A 511 8.63 -1.74 -39.50
C GLY A 511 8.76 -0.27 -39.09
N TYR A 512 8.63 0.08 -37.81
CA TYR A 512 8.86 1.46 -37.37
C TYR A 512 10.35 1.78 -37.26
N ASP A 513 10.79 2.77 -38.03
CA ASP A 513 12.15 3.28 -37.98
C ASP A 513 12.28 4.49 -37.02
N MET A 514 13.29 4.46 -36.16
CA MET A 514 13.54 5.51 -35.18
C MET A 514 14.19 6.74 -35.80
N GLU A 515 14.91 6.59 -36.91
CA GLU A 515 15.62 7.68 -37.57
C GLU A 515 14.68 8.52 -38.43
N SER A 516 13.97 7.89 -39.37
CA SER A 516 12.95 8.54 -40.21
C SER A 516 11.68 8.90 -39.43
N LYS A 517 11.39 8.20 -38.32
CA LYS A 517 10.13 8.28 -37.55
C LYS A 517 8.89 7.87 -38.35
N GLU A 518 9.07 7.03 -39.36
CA GLU A 518 8.01 6.52 -40.21
C GLU A 518 7.77 5.02 -39.94
N LEU A 519 6.52 4.60 -40.12
CA LEU A 519 6.13 3.20 -40.10
C LEU A 519 6.14 2.66 -41.52
N ASP A 520 6.92 1.63 -41.77
CA ASP A 520 6.76 0.80 -42.96
C ASP A 520 5.55 -0.13 -42.80
N SER A 521 4.45 0.21 -43.47
CA SER A 521 3.20 -0.56 -43.45
C SER A 521 3.37 -1.93 -44.11
N GLU A 522 4.23 -2.06 -45.12
CA GLU A 522 4.48 -3.33 -45.81
C GLU A 522 5.13 -4.33 -44.85
N THR A 523 6.15 -3.92 -44.10
CA THR A 523 6.73 -4.76 -43.05
C THR A 523 5.70 -5.12 -41.98
N LEU A 524 4.84 -4.19 -41.55
CA LEU A 524 3.80 -4.51 -40.57
C LEU A 524 2.81 -5.55 -41.11
N SER A 525 2.37 -5.39 -42.36
CA SER A 525 1.50 -6.35 -43.07
C SER A 525 2.14 -7.74 -43.13
N LYS A 526 3.41 -7.84 -43.54
CA LYS A 526 4.17 -9.10 -43.52
C LYS A 526 4.18 -9.76 -42.14
N TYR A 527 4.28 -9.00 -41.05
CA TYR A 527 4.21 -9.56 -39.70
C TYR A 527 2.80 -10.05 -39.30
N ILE A 528 1.74 -9.39 -39.78
CA ILE A 528 0.34 -9.77 -39.56
C ILE A 528 0.05 -11.14 -40.17
N PHE A 529 0.56 -11.39 -41.38
CA PHE A 529 0.35 -12.64 -42.11
C PHE A 529 1.45 -13.69 -41.91
N GLY A 530 2.42 -13.43 -41.03
CA GLY A 530 3.46 -14.41 -40.69
C GLY A 530 4.59 -14.54 -41.71
N GLY A 531 4.78 -13.56 -42.59
CA GLY A 531 5.87 -13.52 -43.57
C GLY A 531 7.27 -13.70 -42.96
N HIS A 532 7.55 -13.10 -41.79
CA HIS A 532 8.80 -13.35 -41.05
C HIS A 532 9.03 -14.81 -40.64
N VAL A 533 7.96 -15.61 -40.51
CA VAL A 533 8.06 -17.06 -40.28
C VAL A 533 8.26 -17.79 -41.60
N ALA A 534 7.57 -17.38 -42.67
CA ALA A 534 7.74 -17.91 -44.02
C ALA A 534 9.18 -17.72 -44.53
N GLU A 535 9.71 -16.49 -44.47
CA GLU A 535 11.10 -16.17 -44.84
C GLU A 535 12.11 -17.00 -44.04
N TYR A 536 11.83 -17.25 -42.75
CA TYR A 536 12.70 -18.09 -41.91
C TYR A 536 12.59 -19.59 -42.24
N MET A 537 11.41 -20.06 -42.67
CA MET A 537 11.21 -21.41 -43.17
C MET A 537 11.99 -21.63 -44.47
N GLU A 538 11.88 -20.71 -45.43
CA GLU A 538 12.63 -20.75 -46.70
C GLU A 538 14.14 -20.72 -46.46
N THR A 539 14.63 -19.77 -45.67
CA THR A 539 16.06 -19.66 -45.36
C THR A 539 16.61 -20.94 -44.72
N LEU A 540 15.87 -21.55 -43.79
CA LEU A 540 16.31 -22.80 -43.17
C LEU A 540 16.21 -24.01 -44.09
N ALA A 541 15.21 -24.06 -44.98
CA ALA A 541 15.10 -25.12 -45.97
C ALA A 541 16.30 -25.11 -46.93
N ASP A 542 16.80 -23.92 -47.29
CA ASP A 542 17.95 -23.75 -48.18
C ASP A 542 19.30 -23.93 -47.47
N ASP A 543 19.47 -23.39 -46.25
CA ASP A 543 20.77 -23.35 -45.55
C ASP A 543 21.04 -24.57 -44.65
N ASP A 544 20.04 -25.08 -43.93
CA ASP A 544 20.19 -26.11 -42.88
C ASP A 544 18.91 -26.96 -42.71
N GLU A 545 18.79 -27.96 -43.57
CA GLU A 545 17.62 -28.86 -43.62
C GLU A 545 17.40 -29.61 -42.29
N GLU A 546 18.46 -29.96 -41.55
CA GLU A 546 18.32 -30.62 -40.24
C GLU A 546 17.64 -29.72 -39.22
N ARG A 547 17.98 -28.42 -39.21
CA ARG A 547 17.29 -27.43 -38.39
C ARG A 547 15.86 -27.18 -38.84
N TYR A 548 15.61 -27.18 -40.14
CA TYR A 548 14.26 -27.05 -40.68
C TYR A 548 13.37 -28.20 -40.20
N GLN A 549 13.81 -29.44 -40.38
CA GLN A 549 13.08 -30.64 -39.94
C GLN A 549 12.83 -30.63 -38.43
N SER A 550 13.83 -30.27 -37.62
CA SER A 550 13.66 -30.28 -36.16
C SER A 550 12.74 -29.17 -35.61
N GLN A 551 12.76 -27.97 -36.18
CA GLN A 551 11.96 -26.83 -35.68
C GLN A 551 10.54 -26.82 -36.26
N PHE A 552 10.40 -27.18 -37.54
CA PHE A 552 9.14 -27.14 -38.29
C PHE A 552 8.52 -28.52 -38.51
N GLN A 553 8.97 -29.56 -37.80
CA GLN A 553 8.42 -30.93 -37.89
C GLN A 553 6.89 -30.96 -38.01
N LYS A 554 6.18 -30.20 -37.18
CA LYS A 554 4.71 -30.19 -37.18
C LYS A 554 4.08 -29.54 -38.41
N TYR A 555 4.78 -28.58 -39.03
CA TYR A 555 4.36 -27.98 -40.28
C TYR A 555 4.53 -29.00 -41.41
N ILE A 556 5.65 -29.72 -41.42
CA ILE A 556 5.92 -30.81 -42.38
C ILE A 556 4.89 -31.94 -42.22
N ASP A 557 4.59 -32.35 -40.99
CA ASP A 557 3.63 -33.43 -40.70
C ASP A 557 2.21 -33.10 -41.19
N ASP A 558 1.84 -31.81 -41.23
CA ASP A 558 0.52 -31.32 -41.65
C ASP A 558 0.54 -30.68 -43.06
N ASP A 559 1.64 -30.84 -43.82
CA ASP A 559 1.82 -30.36 -45.20
C ASP A 559 1.61 -28.84 -45.37
N VAL A 560 2.20 -28.05 -44.46
CA VAL A 560 2.12 -26.58 -44.48
C VAL A 560 3.45 -25.98 -44.92
N GLU A 561 3.48 -25.44 -46.13
CA GLU A 561 4.64 -24.76 -46.74
C GLU A 561 4.67 -23.26 -46.40
N ALA A 562 5.78 -22.58 -46.75
CA ALA A 562 6.02 -21.18 -46.40
C ALA A 562 5.09 -20.21 -47.16
N ASP A 563 4.83 -20.48 -48.42
CA ASP A 563 3.94 -19.72 -49.31
C ASP A 563 2.46 -19.78 -48.86
N GLY A 564 2.02 -20.92 -48.34
CA GLY A 564 0.65 -21.12 -47.84
C GLY A 564 0.31 -20.39 -46.53
N LEU A 565 1.29 -19.79 -45.83
CA LEU A 565 1.05 -19.13 -44.55
C LEU A 565 0.17 -17.88 -44.66
N GLU A 566 0.36 -17.06 -45.70
CA GLU A 566 -0.40 -15.82 -45.88
C GLU A 566 -1.89 -16.10 -46.13
N GLU A 567 -2.17 -17.06 -47.02
CA GLU A 567 -3.53 -17.52 -47.30
C GLU A 567 -4.18 -18.09 -46.03
N LEU A 568 -3.45 -18.89 -45.26
CA LEU A 568 -3.95 -19.48 -44.01
C LEU A 568 -4.39 -18.43 -42.99
N TYR A 569 -3.61 -17.36 -42.78
CA TYR A 569 -4.01 -16.28 -41.86
C TYR A 569 -5.16 -15.43 -42.44
N THR A 570 -5.17 -15.20 -43.75
CA THR A 570 -6.26 -14.48 -44.44
C THR A 570 -7.60 -15.18 -44.25
N GLU A 571 -7.64 -16.49 -44.50
CA GLU A 571 -8.82 -17.31 -44.28
C GLU A 571 -9.22 -17.35 -42.80
N ALA A 572 -8.25 -17.44 -41.89
CA ALA A 572 -8.51 -17.43 -40.46
C ALA A 572 -9.13 -16.10 -40.00
N HIS A 573 -8.64 -14.96 -40.49
CA HIS A 573 -9.20 -13.64 -40.19
C HIS A 573 -10.64 -13.52 -40.70
N ALA A 574 -10.93 -13.98 -41.92
CA ALA A 574 -12.28 -14.03 -42.45
C ALA A 574 -13.20 -14.95 -41.62
N ALA A 575 -12.72 -16.14 -41.26
CA ALA A 575 -13.46 -17.09 -40.44
C ALA A 575 -13.77 -16.55 -39.03
N ILE A 576 -12.84 -15.80 -38.42
CA ILE A 576 -13.03 -15.13 -37.13
C ILE A 576 -14.13 -14.06 -37.22
N ARG A 577 -14.14 -13.27 -38.30
CA ARG A 577 -15.18 -12.24 -38.51
C ARG A 577 -16.55 -12.86 -38.77
N ALA A 578 -16.61 -13.97 -39.51
CA ALA A 578 -17.85 -14.66 -39.84
C ALA A 578 -18.52 -15.32 -38.62
N ASP A 579 -17.77 -16.07 -37.81
CA ASP A 579 -18.29 -16.67 -36.57
C ASP A 579 -17.22 -16.71 -35.48
N PRO A 580 -17.16 -15.69 -34.59
CA PRO A 580 -16.17 -15.64 -33.52
C PRO A 580 -16.43 -16.65 -32.38
N TRP A 581 -17.46 -17.48 -32.45
CA TRP A 581 -17.83 -18.44 -31.41
C TRP A 581 -17.55 -19.90 -31.77
N LYS A 582 -16.92 -20.18 -32.91
CA LYS A 582 -16.47 -21.53 -33.28
C LYS A 582 -15.63 -22.16 -32.18
N LYS A 583 -15.92 -23.44 -31.89
CA LYS A 583 -15.23 -24.25 -30.89
C LYS A 583 -14.61 -25.47 -31.58
N VAL A 584 -13.47 -25.90 -31.07
CA VAL A 584 -12.87 -27.18 -31.47
C VAL A 584 -13.67 -28.33 -30.86
N ASP A 585 -14.18 -29.22 -31.70
CA ASP A 585 -14.80 -30.47 -31.27
C ASP A 585 -13.72 -31.41 -30.72
N SER A 586 -13.57 -31.42 -29.40
CA SER A 586 -12.77 -32.44 -28.72
C SER A 586 -13.69 -33.61 -28.42
N GLY A 587 -13.51 -34.74 -29.13
CA GLY A 587 -14.26 -35.98 -28.90
C GLY A 587 -13.99 -36.67 -27.56
N ALA A 588 -13.22 -36.04 -26.66
CA ALA A 588 -12.95 -36.56 -25.33
C ALA A 588 -14.06 -36.13 -24.34
N PRO A 589 -14.61 -37.05 -23.51
CA PRO A 589 -15.62 -36.71 -22.52
C PRO A 589 -15.04 -35.71 -21.51
N LYS A 590 -15.68 -34.53 -21.42
CA LYS A 590 -15.30 -33.51 -20.44
C LYS A 590 -15.71 -33.97 -19.05
N LYS A 591 -14.72 -34.33 -18.23
CA LYS A 591 -14.93 -34.68 -16.81
C LYS A 591 -15.58 -33.52 -16.07
N THR A 592 -16.49 -33.83 -15.15
CA THR A 592 -17.20 -32.83 -14.36
C THR A 592 -16.28 -32.18 -13.32
N LYS A 593 -16.71 -31.04 -12.77
CA LYS A 593 -15.96 -30.35 -11.70
C LYS A 593 -15.78 -31.22 -10.46
N GLU A 594 -16.75 -32.09 -10.17
CA GLU A 594 -16.74 -32.99 -9.02
C GLU A 594 -15.73 -34.11 -9.21
N GLU A 595 -15.67 -34.70 -10.40
CA GLU A 595 -14.67 -35.70 -10.77
C GLU A 595 -13.24 -35.13 -10.67
N TRP A 596 -13.01 -33.94 -11.22
CA TRP A 596 -11.70 -33.29 -11.09
C TRP A 596 -11.32 -32.98 -9.64
N LYS A 597 -12.30 -32.56 -8.81
CA LYS A 597 -12.08 -32.32 -7.38
C LYS A 597 -11.73 -33.60 -6.64
N ALA A 598 -12.38 -34.72 -6.96
CA ALA A 598 -12.08 -36.02 -6.37
C ALA A 598 -10.66 -36.49 -6.73
N ILE A 599 -10.29 -36.41 -8.02
CA ILE A 599 -8.94 -36.75 -8.49
C ILE A 599 -7.89 -35.86 -7.81
N SER A 600 -8.10 -34.55 -7.76
CA SER A 600 -7.13 -33.61 -7.16
C SER A 600 -6.94 -33.82 -5.66
N LYS A 601 -8.01 -34.17 -4.94
CA LYS A 601 -7.95 -34.42 -3.50
C LYS A 601 -7.10 -35.64 -3.15
N LYS A 602 -7.07 -36.65 -4.03
CA LYS A 602 -6.25 -37.86 -3.86
C LYS A 602 -4.75 -37.56 -3.78
N TYR A 603 -4.26 -36.57 -4.53
CA TYR A 603 -2.84 -36.21 -4.57
C TYR A 603 -2.45 -35.05 -3.63
N ARG A 604 -3.44 -34.37 -3.03
CA ARG A 604 -3.19 -33.24 -2.15
C ARG A 604 -2.87 -33.72 -0.74
N GLN A 605 -1.67 -33.44 -0.27
CA GLN A 605 -1.28 -33.70 1.12
C GLN A 605 -2.08 -32.80 2.08
N ALA A 606 -2.69 -33.42 3.09
CA ALA A 606 -3.33 -32.71 4.18
C ALA A 606 -2.29 -32.21 5.17
N LYS A 607 -2.60 -31.12 5.88
CA LYS A 607 -1.77 -30.68 7.00
C LYS A 607 -1.96 -31.64 8.16
N SER A 608 -0.88 -32.06 8.80
CA SER A 608 -0.92 -32.86 10.03
C SER A 608 -1.60 -32.10 11.15
N THR A 609 -2.34 -32.83 11.99
CA THR A 609 -2.98 -32.27 13.18
C THR A 609 -1.93 -31.92 14.24
N LYS A 610 -2.29 -31.09 15.23
CA LYS A 610 -1.39 -30.75 16.32
C LYS A 610 -0.96 -32.00 17.10
N ALA A 611 -1.91 -32.86 17.46
CA ALA A 611 -1.65 -34.11 18.17
C ALA A 611 -0.68 -35.04 17.43
N GLU A 612 -0.82 -35.18 16.10
CA GLU A 612 0.11 -35.96 15.28
C GLU A 612 1.52 -35.35 15.27
N LYS A 613 1.63 -34.02 15.23
CA LYS A 613 2.93 -33.34 15.29
C LYS A 613 3.59 -33.55 16.65
N ASP A 614 2.83 -33.39 17.73
CA ASP A 614 3.33 -33.55 19.10
C ASP A 614 3.78 -35.00 19.34
N ALA A 615 2.98 -35.99 18.90
CA ALA A 615 3.36 -37.40 18.96
C ALA A 615 4.66 -37.68 18.18
N ARG A 616 4.80 -37.16 16.95
CA ARG A 616 6.05 -37.31 16.17
C ARG A 616 7.25 -36.68 16.85
N VAL A 617 7.08 -35.52 17.48
CA VAL A 617 8.15 -34.85 18.23
C VAL A 617 8.56 -35.72 19.42
N GLN A 618 7.60 -36.23 20.19
CA GLN A 618 7.85 -37.11 21.34
C GLN A 618 8.53 -38.42 20.94
N GLU A 619 8.07 -39.07 19.87
CA GLU A 619 8.71 -40.28 19.32
C GLU A 619 10.15 -39.98 18.89
N LYS A 620 10.38 -38.83 18.24
CA LYS A 620 11.73 -38.44 17.78
C LYS A 620 12.68 -38.14 18.94
N ILE A 621 12.19 -37.48 19.99
CA ILE A 621 12.96 -37.23 21.22
C ILE A 621 13.33 -38.56 21.90
N LYS A 622 12.36 -39.47 22.04
CA LYS A 622 12.60 -40.80 22.64
C LYS A 622 13.61 -41.63 21.85
N ALA A 623 13.55 -41.60 20.52
CA ALA A 623 14.51 -42.31 19.67
C ALA A 623 15.94 -41.76 19.85
N ILE A 624 16.09 -40.43 19.89
CA ILE A 624 17.41 -39.79 20.08
C ILE A 624 17.99 -40.12 21.46
N LEU A 625 17.16 -40.08 22.52
CA LEU A 625 17.58 -40.40 23.89
C LEU A 625 17.85 -41.90 24.13
N ALA A 626 17.46 -42.78 23.20
CA ALA A 626 17.72 -44.22 23.28
C ALA A 626 19.01 -44.64 22.54
N ASP A 627 19.55 -43.76 21.69
CA ASP A 627 20.82 -43.94 20.97
C ASP A 627 22.02 -43.30 21.73
N GLU A 628 21.78 -42.57 22.84
CA GLU A 628 22.77 -42.13 23.85
C GLU A 628 22.86 -43.13 25.00
#